data_AF-A0AAW5B1P8-F1
#
_entry.id   AF-A0AAW5B1P8-F1
#
_cell.length_a   1.000
_cell.length_b   1.000
_cell.length_c   1.000
_cell.angle_alpha   90.00
_cell.angle_beta   90.00
_cell.angle_gamma   90.00
#
_symmetry.space_group_name_H-M   'P 1'
#
loop_
_entity.id
_entity.type
_entity.pdbx_description
1 polymer ?
#
loop_
_entity_poly.entity_id
_entity_poly.type
_entity_poly.pdbx_seq_one_letter_code
_entity_poly.pdbx_strand_id
1 'polypeptide(L)'
;MHNTASDTELMVTAYKQLYEIETTLRNIIKNRLTSDYGENWFCIAPMKHMKRFIKPIDSTNLHELLNFFNIYPSLKNIFTTKEKAYLSHLPSIRNKIAHCHKLDLQEATILSNLHRLIISVQ
;
A
#
# COMPACT_ATOMS: atom_id res chain seq x y z
N MET A 1 18.04 -8.71 -31.65
CA MET A 1 17.33 -7.42 -31.68
C MET A 1 16.56 -7.30 -30.37
N HIS A 2 16.90 -6.29 -29.56
CA HIS A 2 16.45 -6.12 -28.19
C HIS A 2 15.00 -5.60 -28.15
N ASN A 3 14.15 -6.23 -27.35
CA ASN A 3 12.71 -5.99 -27.26
C ASN A 3 12.39 -4.84 -26.26
N THR A 4 13.00 -3.68 -26.45
CA THR A 4 12.98 -2.57 -25.46
C THR A 4 11.60 -1.94 -25.26
N ALA A 5 10.72 -1.99 -26.28
CA ALA A 5 9.34 -1.52 -26.16
C ALA A 5 8.55 -2.36 -25.14
N SER A 6 8.72 -3.70 -25.16
CA SER A 6 8.04 -4.61 -24.24
C SER A 6 8.47 -4.41 -22.79
N ASP A 7 9.77 -4.25 -22.52
CA ASP A 7 10.26 -4.03 -21.16
C ASP A 7 9.83 -2.65 -20.61
N THR A 8 9.75 -1.63 -21.45
CA THR A 8 9.26 -0.29 -21.06
C THR A 8 7.79 -0.31 -20.69
N GLU A 9 6.95 -0.97 -21.51
CA GLU A 9 5.51 -1.12 -21.26
C GLU A 9 5.23 -1.90 -19.97
N LEU A 10 6.01 -2.95 -19.69
CA LEU A 10 5.93 -3.71 -18.45
C LEU A 10 6.25 -2.83 -17.23
N MET A 11 7.31 -2.01 -17.32
CA MET A 11 7.66 -1.10 -16.23
C MET A 11 6.61 -0.02 -16.01
N VAL A 12 6.08 0.58 -17.09
CA VAL A 12 4.97 1.55 -17.00
C VAL A 12 3.75 0.93 -16.32
N THR A 13 3.41 -0.31 -16.69
CA THR A 13 2.31 -1.05 -16.08
C THR A 13 2.56 -1.30 -14.59
N ALA A 14 3.75 -1.75 -14.21
CA ALA A 14 4.12 -1.97 -12.81
C ALA A 14 4.06 -0.68 -11.98
N TYR A 15 4.57 0.43 -12.52
CA TYR A 15 4.47 1.75 -11.89
C TYR A 15 3.02 2.16 -11.66
N LYS A 16 2.15 1.99 -12.67
CA LYS A 16 0.73 2.31 -12.56
C LYS A 16 0.04 1.46 -11.50
N GLN A 17 0.27 0.14 -11.50
CA GLN A 17 -0.30 -0.76 -10.49
C GLN A 17 0.15 -0.40 -9.09
N LEU A 18 1.44 -0.12 -8.88
CA LEU A 18 1.98 0.29 -7.60
C LEU A 18 1.38 1.62 -7.12
N TYR A 19 1.26 2.61 -8.01
CA TYR A 19 0.65 3.89 -7.69
C TYR A 19 -0.81 3.75 -7.25
N GLU A 20 -1.60 2.94 -7.97
CA GLU A 20 -3.00 2.68 -7.66
C GLU A 20 -3.14 1.92 -6.32
N ILE A 21 -2.26 0.96 -6.05
CA ILE A 21 -2.17 0.28 -4.76
C ILE A 21 -1.92 1.28 -3.63
N GLU A 22 -0.87 2.10 -3.72
CA GLU A 22 -0.50 3.03 -2.65
C GLU A 22 -1.62 4.05 -2.39
N THR A 23 -2.20 4.58 -3.46
CA THR A 23 -3.30 5.55 -3.39
C THR A 23 -4.55 4.93 -2.75
N THR A 24 -4.90 3.71 -3.15
CA THR A 24 -6.07 3.01 -2.62
C THR A 24 -5.90 2.66 -1.14
N LEU A 25 -4.73 2.18 -0.73
CA LEU A 25 -4.43 1.92 0.68
C LEU A 25 -4.55 3.19 1.53
N ARG A 26 -4.03 4.33 1.06
CA ARG A 26 -4.18 5.63 1.74
C ARG A 26 -5.65 6.01 1.88
N ASN A 27 -6.45 5.85 0.83
CA ASN A 27 -7.87 6.16 0.85
C ASN A 27 -8.66 5.27 1.82
N ILE A 28 -8.40 3.95 1.81
CA ILE A 28 -9.02 3.01 2.75
C ILE A 28 -8.75 3.45 4.19
N ILE A 29 -7.47 3.71 4.50
CA ILE A 29 -7.05 4.16 5.83
C ILE A 29 -7.73 5.49 6.20
N LYS A 30 -7.67 6.48 5.31
CA LYS A 30 -8.25 7.81 5.54
C LYS A 30 -9.74 7.70 5.82
N ASN A 31 -10.48 7.00 4.98
CA ASN A 31 -11.94 6.87 5.09
C ASN A 31 -12.34 6.17 6.39
N ARG A 32 -11.66 5.06 6.73
CA ARG A 32 -11.97 4.29 7.94
C ARG A 32 -11.62 5.05 9.22
N LEU A 33 -10.45 5.68 9.27
CA LEU A 33 -10.05 6.45 10.46
C LEU A 33 -10.85 7.75 10.60
N THR A 34 -11.23 8.38 9.50
CA THR A 34 -12.14 9.54 9.52
C THR A 34 -13.52 9.13 10.04
N SER A 35 -14.04 7.98 9.59
CA SER A 35 -15.32 7.46 10.09
C SER A 35 -15.32 7.17 11.59
N ASP A 36 -14.22 6.68 12.14
CA ASP A 36 -14.13 6.27 13.54
C ASP A 36 -13.75 7.40 14.51
N TYR A 37 -12.88 8.32 14.07
CA TYR A 37 -12.25 9.32 14.93
C TYR A 37 -12.51 10.77 14.47
N GLY A 38 -13.25 10.96 13.37
CA GLY A 38 -13.55 12.27 12.76
C GLY A 38 -12.45 12.80 11.84
N GLU A 39 -12.69 13.96 11.22
CA GLU A 39 -11.76 14.62 10.27
C GLU A 39 -10.35 14.86 10.86
N ASN A 40 -10.26 15.07 12.18
CA ASN A 40 -9.00 15.29 12.89
C ASN A 40 -8.36 13.99 13.43
N TRP A 41 -8.68 12.82 12.84
CA TRP A 41 -8.20 11.52 13.30
C TRP A 41 -6.67 11.45 13.39
N PHE A 42 -5.95 12.17 12.52
CA PHE A 42 -4.48 12.19 12.48
C PHE A 42 -3.84 12.82 13.73
N CYS A 43 -4.60 13.56 14.53
CA CYS A 43 -4.18 14.01 15.86
C CYS A 43 -4.64 13.04 16.96
N ILE A 44 -5.86 12.54 16.86
CA ILE A 44 -6.55 11.81 17.94
C ILE A 44 -6.12 10.34 17.98
N ALA A 45 -6.23 9.64 16.86
CA ALA A 45 -6.02 8.19 16.80
C ALA A 45 -4.57 7.79 17.11
N PRO A 46 -3.52 8.48 16.59
CA PRO A 46 -2.13 8.19 16.94
C PRO A 46 -1.82 8.40 18.42
N MET A 47 -2.36 9.44 19.05
CA MET A 47 -2.19 9.64 20.49
C MET A 47 -2.83 8.52 21.30
N LYS A 48 -4.00 8.03 20.87
CA LYS A 48 -4.71 6.92 21.52
C LYS A 48 -4.00 5.57 21.37
N HIS A 49 -3.48 5.25 20.18
CA HIS A 49 -2.99 3.89 19.87
C HIS A 49 -1.47 3.76 19.77
N MET A 50 -0.75 4.84 19.44
CA MET A 50 0.71 4.86 19.29
C MET A 50 1.42 5.73 20.32
N LYS A 51 0.69 6.56 21.09
CA LYS A 51 1.22 7.54 22.05
C LYS A 51 2.24 8.52 21.44
N ARG A 52 2.07 8.85 20.15
CA ARG A 52 2.92 9.80 19.43
C ARG A 52 2.15 10.43 18.27
N PHE A 53 2.58 11.62 17.85
CA PHE A 53 2.14 12.20 16.59
C PHE A 53 2.69 11.42 15.41
N ILE A 54 1.92 11.37 14.32
CA ILE A 54 2.36 10.86 13.02
C ILE A 54 2.37 12.00 12.03
N LYS A 55 3.14 11.83 10.95
CA LYS A 55 3.07 12.69 9.79
C LYS A 55 1.72 12.56 9.06
N PRO A 56 1.33 13.57 8.26
CA PRO A 56 0.15 13.49 7.42
C PRO A 56 0.14 12.23 6.56
N ILE A 57 -1.05 11.65 6.34
CA ILE A 57 -1.19 10.38 5.62
C ILE A 57 -0.56 10.41 4.23
N ASP A 58 -0.59 11.55 3.55
CA ASP A 58 -0.01 11.73 2.22
C ASP A 58 1.52 11.68 2.22
N SER A 59 2.15 11.96 3.36
CA SER A 59 3.60 11.85 3.57
C SER A 59 4.03 10.51 4.19
N THR A 60 3.09 9.64 4.53
CA THR A 60 3.36 8.35 5.16
C THR A 60 4.04 7.39 4.19
N ASN A 61 5.12 6.73 4.63
CA ASN A 61 5.83 5.77 3.80
C ASN A 61 5.05 4.45 3.73
N LEU A 62 5.27 3.67 2.68
CA LEU A 62 4.54 2.43 2.48
C LEU A 62 4.58 1.48 3.69
N HIS A 63 5.76 1.24 4.27
CA HIS A 63 5.89 0.37 5.45
C HIS A 63 5.06 0.88 6.63
N GLU A 64 4.99 2.19 6.83
CA GLU A 64 4.16 2.78 7.88
C GLU A 64 2.67 2.62 7.57
N LEU A 65 2.24 2.81 6.32
CA LEU A 65 0.86 2.54 5.90
C LEU A 65 0.46 1.09 6.16
N LEU A 66 1.32 0.13 5.80
CA LEU A 66 1.04 -1.28 6.04
C LEU A 66 0.91 -1.59 7.55
N ASN A 67 1.68 -0.90 8.38
CA ASN A 67 1.61 -1.07 9.83
C ASN A 67 0.30 -0.53 10.43
N PHE A 68 -0.41 0.40 9.77
CA PHE A 68 -1.68 0.92 10.27
C PHE A 68 -2.74 -0.20 10.37
N PHE A 69 -2.71 -1.17 9.46
CA PHE A 69 -3.59 -2.35 9.50
C PHE A 69 -3.33 -3.29 10.69
N ASN A 70 -2.24 -3.09 11.41
CA ASN A 70 -1.92 -3.82 12.64
C ASN A 70 -2.20 -3.01 13.90
N ILE A 71 -2.12 -1.67 13.82
CA ILE A 71 -2.28 -0.78 14.97
C ILE A 71 -3.75 -0.45 15.22
N TYR A 72 -4.48 -0.02 14.19
CA TYR A 72 -5.82 0.54 14.38
C TYR A 72 -6.89 -0.55 14.32
N PRO A 73 -7.76 -0.68 15.36
CA PRO A 73 -8.75 -1.76 15.42
C PRO A 73 -9.67 -1.87 14.19
N SER A 74 -10.16 -0.76 13.64
CA SER A 74 -11.03 -0.77 12.45
C SER A 74 -10.35 -1.16 11.16
N LEU A 75 -9.01 -1.11 11.12
CA LEU A 75 -8.24 -1.56 9.97
C LEU A 75 -7.85 -3.03 10.09
N LYS A 76 -7.91 -3.63 11.29
CA LYS A 76 -7.40 -4.98 11.53
C LYS A 76 -8.09 -6.06 10.71
N ASN A 77 -9.39 -5.87 10.43
CA ASN A 77 -10.23 -6.86 9.77
C ASN A 77 -10.44 -6.59 8.27
N ILE A 78 -9.80 -5.55 7.73
CA ILE A 78 -9.89 -5.24 6.29
C ILE A 78 -9.17 -6.29 5.47
N PHE A 79 -8.03 -6.76 5.96
CA PHE A 79 -7.24 -7.81 5.36
C PHE A 79 -7.08 -8.96 6.34
N THR A 80 -7.28 -10.18 5.84
CA THR A 80 -6.94 -11.42 6.53
C THR A 80 -5.44 -11.50 6.82
N THR A 81 -5.05 -12.38 7.74
CA THR A 81 -3.63 -12.62 8.03
C THR A 81 -2.84 -13.04 6.79
N LYS A 82 -3.45 -13.83 5.90
CA LYS A 82 -2.82 -14.25 4.63
C LYS A 82 -2.58 -13.07 3.70
N GLU A 83 -3.57 -12.19 3.56
CA GLU A 83 -3.45 -10.97 2.74
C GLU A 83 -2.44 -9.98 3.32
N LYS A 84 -2.37 -9.84 4.65
CA LYS A 84 -1.34 -9.04 5.32
C LYS A 84 0.07 -9.58 5.09
N ALA A 85 0.24 -10.90 5.17
CA ALA A 85 1.51 -11.53 4.81
C ALA A 85 1.85 -11.24 3.34
N TYR A 86 0.85 -11.25 2.45
CA TYR A 86 1.07 -10.93 1.04
C TYR A 86 1.45 -9.47 0.80
N LEU A 87 0.80 -8.53 1.49
CA LEU A 87 1.13 -7.10 1.48
C LEU A 87 2.57 -6.83 1.94
N SER A 88 3.14 -7.70 2.80
CA SER A 88 4.52 -7.54 3.29
C SER A 88 5.60 -7.64 2.20
N HIS A 89 5.28 -8.19 1.02
CA HIS A 89 6.17 -8.22 -0.14
C HIS A 89 6.25 -6.87 -0.89
N LEU A 90 5.23 -6.03 -0.73
CA LEU A 90 5.09 -4.79 -1.49
C LEU A 90 6.25 -3.80 -1.31
N PRO A 91 6.87 -3.61 -0.12
CA PRO A 91 8.03 -2.73 0.03
C PRO A 91 9.22 -3.13 -0.85
N SER A 92 9.49 -4.43 -1.02
CA SER A 92 10.58 -4.92 -1.87
C SER A 92 10.30 -4.61 -3.36
N ILE A 93 9.07 -4.91 -3.81
CA ILE A 93 8.62 -4.67 -5.18
C ILE A 93 8.64 -3.15 -5.48
N ARG A 94 8.11 -2.33 -4.57
CA ARG A 94 8.14 -0.87 -4.64
C ARG A 94 9.57 -0.37 -4.81
N ASN A 95 10.52 -0.90 -4.04
CA ASN A 95 11.92 -0.50 -4.12
C ASN A 95 12.51 -0.81 -5.49
N LYS A 96 12.26 -2.01 -6.05
CA LYS A 96 12.70 -2.36 -7.40
C LYS A 96 12.11 -1.42 -8.45
N ILE A 97 10.81 -1.19 -8.41
CA ILE A 97 10.13 -0.28 -9.34
C ILE A 97 10.76 1.12 -9.26
N ALA A 98 10.89 1.69 -8.06
CA ALA A 98 11.43 3.03 -7.84
C ALA A 98 12.89 3.22 -8.32
N HIS A 99 13.68 2.14 -8.33
CA HIS A 99 15.04 2.13 -8.88
C HIS A 99 15.11 1.66 -10.34
N CYS A 100 13.96 1.55 -11.02
CA CYS A 100 13.83 1.07 -12.40
C CYS A 100 14.47 -0.32 -12.62
N HIS A 101 14.47 -1.16 -11.58
CA HIS A 101 14.92 -2.53 -11.68
C HIS A 101 13.82 -3.41 -12.25
N LYS A 102 14.19 -4.34 -13.13
CA LYS A 102 13.27 -5.32 -13.70
C LYS A 102 12.69 -6.20 -12.58
N LEU A 103 11.37 -6.37 -12.61
CA LEU A 103 10.67 -7.35 -11.78
C LEU A 103 10.81 -8.73 -12.42
N ASP A 104 11.01 -9.76 -11.59
CA ASP A 104 10.87 -11.13 -12.07
C ASP A 104 9.38 -11.51 -12.22
N LEU A 105 9.12 -12.68 -12.82
CA LEU A 105 7.76 -13.15 -13.08
C LEU A 105 6.95 -13.32 -11.77
N GLN A 106 7.60 -13.75 -10.70
CA GLN A 106 6.94 -13.93 -9.40
C GLN A 106 6.54 -12.59 -8.81
N GLU A 107 7.43 -11.60 -8.83
CA GLU A 107 7.18 -10.24 -8.35
C GLU A 107 6.09 -9.53 -9.16
N ALA A 108 6.12 -9.65 -10.49
CA ALA A 108 5.08 -9.10 -11.35
C ALA A 108 3.71 -9.73 -11.08
N THR A 109 3.69 -11.05 -10.83
CA THR A 109 2.48 -11.78 -10.44
C THR A 109 1.97 -11.32 -9.07
N ILE A 110 2.87 -11.15 -8.10
CA ILE A 110 2.54 -10.64 -6.76
C ILE A 110 1.93 -9.24 -6.85
N LEU A 111 2.56 -8.33 -7.59
CA LEU A 111 2.06 -6.97 -7.79
C LEU A 111 0.66 -6.98 -8.40
N SER A 112 0.44 -7.78 -9.45
CA SER A 112 -0.85 -7.89 -10.12
C SER A 112 -1.94 -8.48 -9.21
N ASN A 113 -1.59 -9.46 -8.37
CA ASN A 113 -2.51 -10.03 -7.40
C ASN A 113 -2.86 -9.03 -6.30
N LEU A 114 -1.87 -8.31 -5.77
CA LEU A 114 -2.07 -7.26 -4.76
C LEU A 114 -2.93 -6.13 -5.31
N HIS A 115 -2.70 -5.74 -6.56
CA HIS A 115 -3.48 -4.72 -7.25
C HIS A 115 -4.97 -5.11 -7.32
N ARG A 116 -5.27 -6.32 -7.77
CA ARG A 116 -6.65 -6.86 -7.80
C ARG A 116 -7.28 -6.92 -6.41
N LEU A 117 -6.55 -7.45 -5.43
CA LEU A 117 -7.01 -7.55 -4.05
C LEU A 117 -7.39 -6.17 -3.50
N ILE A 118 -6.50 -5.19 -3.61
CA ILE A 118 -6.70 -3.88 -3.00
C ILE A 118 -7.83 -3.11 -3.67
N ILE A 119 -7.95 -3.20 -5.00
CA ILE A 119 -9.05 -2.54 -5.72
C ILE A 119 -10.41 -3.14 -5.35
N SER A 120 -10.48 -4.46 -5.08
CA SER A 120 -11.73 -5.09 -4.65
C SER A 120 -12.19 -4.73 -3.22
N VAL A 121 -11.33 -4.05 -2.44
CA VAL A 121 -11.61 -3.65 -1.06
C VAL A 121 -12.24 -2.24 -0.97
N GLN A 122 -12.27 -1.48 -2.08
CA GLN A 122 -13.02 -0.23 -2.19
C GLN A 122 -14.53 -0.46 -2.08
#